data_AF-E8N8P9-F1
#
_entry.id   AF-E8N8P9-F1
#
_cell.length_a   1.000
_cell.length_b   1.000
_cell.length_c   1.000
_cell.angle_alpha   90.00
_cell.angle_beta   90.00
_cell.angle_gamma   90.00
#
_symmetry.space_group_name_H-M   'P 1'
#
loop_
_entity.id
_entity.type
_entity.pdbx_description
1 polymer ?
#
loop_
_entity_poly.entity_id
_entity_poly.type
_entity_poly.pdbx_seq_one_letter_code
_entity_poly.pdbx_strand_id
1 'polypeptide(L)' 'MPERVSDRVRRLLVEQPDIVVRFTAAIAPESFHHAVRPNGAVLFLHPVHRELVEQLRG' A
#
# COMPACT_ATOMS: atom_id res chain seq x y z
N MET A 1 -16.01 0.59 -4.07
CA MET A 1 -15.40 -0.24 -5.13
C MET A 1 -13.92 -0.47 -4.77
N PRO A 2 -13.62 -1.49 -3.95
CA PRO A 2 -12.27 -1.78 -3.43
C PRO A 2 -11.24 -2.13 -4.51
N GLU A 3 -11.67 -2.56 -5.70
CA GLU A 3 -10.80 -2.86 -6.86
C GLU A 3 -9.86 -1.71 -7.21
N ARG A 4 -10.30 -0.45 -7.06
CA ARG A 4 -9.47 0.74 -7.36
C ARG A 4 -8.27 0.89 -6.44
N VAL A 5 -8.35 0.43 -5.19
CA VAL A 5 -7.22 0.53 -4.25
C VAL A 5 -6.18 -0.50 -4.57
N SER A 6 -6.57 -1.74 -4.84
CA SER A 6 -5.64 -2.80 -5.21
C SER A 6 -4.79 -2.45 -6.42
N ASP A 7 -5.41 -1.92 -7.49
CA ASP A 7 -4.68 -1.47 -8.69
C ASP A 7 -3.73 -0.30 -8.39
N ARG A 8 -4.15 0.65 -7.56
CA ARG A 8 -3.33 1.80 -7.19
C ARG A 8 -2.14 1.39 -6.32
N VAL A 9 -2.37 0.51 -5.35
CA VAL A 9 -1.32 -0.06 -4.49
C VAL A 9 -0.33 -0.85 -5.31
N ARG A 10 -0.83 -1.67 -6.25
CA ARG A 10 0.03 -2.41 -7.19
C ARG A 10 0.94 -1.48 -7.97
N ARG A 11 0.36 -0.42 -8.56
CA ARG A 11 1.12 0.57 -9.31
C ARG A 11 2.19 1.26 -8.44
N LEU A 12 1.84 1.68 -7.23
CA LEU A 12 2.77 2.31 -6.30
C LEU A 12 3.93 1.39 -5.90
N LEU A 13 3.66 0.10 -5.65
CA LEU A 13 4.69 -0.87 -5.29
C LEU A 13 5.63 -1.19 -6.46
N VAL A 14 5.14 -1.14 -7.70
CA VAL A 14 5.97 -1.31 -8.90
C VAL A 14 6.80 -0.06 -9.18
N GLU A 15 6.22 1.14 -9.05
CA GLU A 15 6.92 2.41 -9.29
C GLU A 15 7.94 2.74 -8.19
N GLN A 16 7.68 2.30 -6.95
CA GLN A 16 8.54 2.55 -5.78
C GLN A 16 8.74 1.24 -4.99
N PRO A 17 9.62 0.32 -5.45
CA PRO A 17 9.83 -0.97 -4.80
C PRO A 17 10.28 -0.83 -3.33
N ASP A 18 11.05 0.22 -3.02
CA ASP A 18 11.60 0.48 -1.69
C ASP A 18 10.62 1.14 -0.71
N ILE A 19 9.37 1.40 -1.11
CA ILE A 19 8.38 2.03 -0.24
C ILE A 19 8.16 1.21 1.03
N VAL A 20 8.09 1.83 2.21
CA VAL A 20 7.82 1.10 3.44
C VAL A 20 6.32 0.86 3.57
N VAL A 21 5.86 -0.40 3.58
CA VAL A 21 4.44 -0.72 3.78
C VAL A 21 4.14 -0.92 5.26
N ARG A 22 3.09 -0.28 5.76
CA ARG A 22 2.59 -0.40 7.14
C ARG A 22 1.10 -0.75 7.11
N PHE A 23 0.70 -1.77 7.85
CA PHE A 23 -0.70 -2.16 7.95
C PHE A 23 -1.35 -1.58 9.20
N THR A 24 -2.55 -1.00 9.06
CA THR A 24 -3.32 -0.45 10.17
C THR A 24 -4.82 -0.56 9.93
N ALA A 25 -5.57 -0.97 10.95
CA ALA A 25 -7.04 -1.03 10.91
C ALA A 25 -7.70 0.36 11.05
N ALA A 26 -6.92 1.42 11.23
CA ALA A 26 -7.42 2.79 11.32
C ALA A 26 -7.81 3.39 9.95
N ILE A 27 -7.48 2.71 8.84
CA ILE A 27 -7.83 3.12 7.48
C ILE A 27 -8.85 2.13 6.93
N ALA A 28 -9.89 2.63 6.26
CA ALA A 28 -10.89 1.76 5.62
C ALA A 28 -10.24 0.85 4.55
N PRO A 29 -10.74 -0.38 4.35
CA PRO A 29 -10.28 -1.31 3.31
C PRO A 29 -10.17 -0.68 1.90
N GLU A 30 -11.05 0.24 1.58
CA GLU A 30 -11.13 0.94 0.30
C GLU A 30 -10.30 2.25 0.25
N SER A 31 -9.43 2.48 1.24
CA SER A 31 -8.58 3.66 1.32
C SER A 31 -7.13 3.27 1.59
N PHE A 32 -6.21 4.18 1.25
CA PHE A 32 -4.79 4.06 1.55
C PHE A 32 -4.23 5.44 1.85
N HIS A 33 -3.16 5.50 2.64
CA HIS A 33 -2.45 6.74 2.89
C HIS A 33 -1.00 6.61 2.43
N HIS A 34 -0.60 7.46 1.49
CA HIS A 34 0.75 7.50 0.95
C HIS A 34 1.46 8.76 1.49
N ALA A 35 2.45 8.56 2.35
CA ALA A 35 3.25 9.62 2.94
C ALA A 35 4.65 9.63 2.32
N VAL A 36 4.94 10.66 1.51
CA VAL A 36 6.27 10.87 0.93
C VAL A 36 7.10 11.71 1.90
N ARG A 37 8.27 11.21 2.31
CA ARG A 37 9.24 11.92 3.15
C ARG A 37 10.56 12.10 2.39
N PRO A 38 11.42 13.04 2.81
CA PRO A 38 12.73 13.24 2.20
C PRO A 38 13.61 11.97 2.17
N ASN A 39 13.43 11.06 3.13
CA ASN A 39 14.20 9.83 3.28
C ASN A 39 13.43 8.57 2.83
N GLY A 40 12.38 8.72 2.02
CA GLY A 40 11.61 7.62 1.47
C GLY A 40 10.10 7.78 1.65
N ALA A 41 9.35 6.89 1.00
CA ALA A 41 7.90 6.85 1.09
C ALA A 41 7.41 5.79 2.06
N VAL A 42 6.28 6.03 2.71
CA VAL A 42 5.56 5.06 3.54
C VAL A 42 4.14 4.93 3.03
N LEU A 43 3.70 3.70 2.78
CA LEU A 43 2.35 3.37 2.36
C LEU A 43 1.62 2.68 3.52
N PHE A 44 0.57 3.33 4.01
CA PHE A 44 -0.32 2.77 5.02
C PHE A 44 -1.53 2.14 4.34
N LEU A 45 -1.78 0.86 4.68
CA LEU A 45 -2.86 0.05 4.12
C LEU A 45 -3.68 -0.62 5.21
N HIS A 46 -4.92 -0.96 4.87
CA HIS A 46 -5.69 -1.87 5.70
C HIS A 46 -5.08 -3.29 5.66
N PRO A 47 -5.07 -4.06 6.78
CA PRO A 47 -4.50 -5.41 6.85
C PRO A 47 -5.06 -6.41 5.83
N VAL A 48 -6.27 -6.18 5.30
CA VAL A 48 -6.87 -7.01 4.25
C VAL A 48 -6.03 -7.09 2.98
N HIS A 49 -5.19 -6.09 2.72
CA HIS A 49 -4.33 -6.02 1.54
C HIS A 49 -2.97 -6.69 1.75
N ARG A 50 -2.74 -7.35 2.89
CA ARG A 50 -1.45 -7.97 3.21
C ARG A 50 -1.05 -9.01 2.18
N GLU A 51 -1.98 -9.89 1.82
CA GLU A 51 -1.74 -10.94 0.83
C GLU A 51 -1.36 -10.36 -0.54
N LEU A 52 -2.03 -9.28 -0.97
CA LEU A 52 -1.70 -8.56 -2.21
C LEU A 52 -0.25 -8.02 -2.18
N VAL A 53 0.17 -7.42 -1.08
CA VAL A 53 1.53 -6.86 -0.95
C VAL A 53 2.57 -7.98 -0.94
N GLU A 54 2.30 -9.09 -0.25
CA GLU A 54 3.18 -10.26 -0.20
C GLU A 54 3.34 -10.88 -1.60
N GLN A 55 2.25 -11.03 -2.37
CA GLN A 55 2.31 -11.53 -3.76
C GLN A 55 3.10 -10.62 -4.70
N LEU A 56 3.11 -9.30 -4.46
CA LEU A 56 3.81 -8.33 -5.32
C LEU A 56 5.29 -8.15 -4.96
N ARG A 57 5.68 -8.53 -3.74
CA ARG A 57 7.06 -8.44 -3.25
C ARG A 57 7.79 -9.78 -3.23
N GLY A 58 7.07 -10.88 -3.48
CA GLY A 58 7.58 -12.24 -3.57
C GLY A 58 8.42 -12.46 -4.82
#